data_AF-A0A939IW86-F1
#
_entry.id   AF-A0A939IW86-F1
#
_cell.length_a   1.000
_cell.length_b   1.000
_cell.length_c   1.000
_cell.angle_alpha   90.00
_cell.angle_beta   90.00
_cell.angle_gamma   90.00
#
_symmetry.space_group_name_H-M   'P 1'
#
loop_
_entity.id
_entity.type
_entity.pdbx_description
1 polymer ?
#
loop_
_entity_poly.entity_id
_entity_poly.type
_entity_poly.pdbx_seq_one_letter_code
_entity_poly.pdbx_strand_id
1 'polypeptide(L)'
;MALTPDDVVHKEFQHVRFKDGFDPEEVDDYLDEIVVEWRKTLEENNDLKAKLAAFESGAAAAPAPAAPAAPAPVDAASATGTSAGIIELAQRLHDEHIAEGEAKRQQLISEAEAEVTRIRTEAQAKQREESARLERERNTLEARITELREFERDYRGKLRAMIEGQLRDLDQKSSTDSTPVSAIGL
;
A
#
# COMPACT_ATOMS: atom_id res chain seq x y z
N MET A 1 -1.87 -31.04 18.59
CA MET A 1 -3.18 -30.50 18.17
C MET A 1 -2.90 -29.08 17.74
N ALA A 2 -2.79 -28.85 16.42
CA ALA A 2 -2.41 -27.56 15.87
C ALA A 2 -3.69 -26.78 15.55
N LEU A 3 -3.71 -25.48 15.87
CA LEU A 3 -4.79 -24.61 15.45
C LEU A 3 -4.88 -24.62 13.91
N THR A 4 -6.10 -24.74 13.40
CA THR A 4 -6.38 -24.56 11.97
C THR A 4 -6.72 -23.09 11.69
N PRO A 5 -6.55 -22.62 10.45
CA PRO A 5 -7.00 -21.28 10.07
C PRO A 5 -8.50 -21.06 10.37
N ASP A 6 -9.31 -22.11 10.24
CA ASP A 6 -10.75 -22.04 10.54
C ASP A 6 -11.02 -21.89 12.05
N ASP A 7 -10.14 -22.39 12.94
CA ASP A 7 -10.30 -22.20 14.40
C ASP A 7 -10.10 -20.74 14.83
N VAL A 8 -9.35 -19.96 14.04
CA VAL A 8 -9.12 -18.52 14.29
C VAL A 8 -10.33 -17.70 13.86
N VAL A 9 -10.93 -18.04 12.71
CA VAL A 9 -12.15 -17.35 12.20
C VAL A 9 -13.35 -17.54 13.15
N HIS A 10 -13.47 -18.70 13.79
CA HIS A 10 -14.56 -18.98 14.72
C HIS A 10 -14.23 -18.58 16.17
N LYS A 11 -13.13 -17.84 16.40
CA LYS A 11 -12.67 -17.51 17.75
C LYS A 11 -13.38 -16.27 18.29
N GLU A 12 -14.28 -16.48 19.25
CA GLU A 12 -14.89 -15.37 20.01
C GLU A 12 -14.05 -15.00 21.23
N PHE A 13 -13.69 -13.71 21.35
CA PHE A 13 -13.00 -13.15 22.50
C PHE A 13 -13.99 -12.58 23.53
N GLN A 14 -13.64 -12.69 24.81
CA GLN A 14 -14.46 -12.13 25.90
C GLN A 14 -14.23 -10.61 26.00
N HIS A 15 -15.30 -9.82 25.99
CA HIS A 15 -15.20 -8.37 26.11
C HIS A 15 -14.95 -7.93 27.57
N VAL A 16 -13.85 -7.23 27.82
CA VAL A 16 -13.45 -6.80 29.18
C VAL A 16 -13.94 -5.38 29.44
N ARG A 17 -14.90 -5.19 30.35
CA ARG A 17 -15.52 -3.88 30.65
C ARG A 17 -14.77 -2.99 31.65
N PHE A 18 -13.78 -3.54 32.37
CA PHE A 18 -13.13 -2.88 33.51
C PHE A 18 -11.61 -2.72 33.36
N LYS A 19 -11.05 -3.00 32.18
CA LYS A 19 -9.62 -2.82 31.86
C LYS A 19 -9.51 -2.29 30.43
N ASP A 20 -8.46 -1.51 30.15
CA ASP A 20 -8.11 -1.11 28.79
C ASP A 20 -7.96 -2.37 27.94
N GLY A 21 -8.93 -2.58 27.04
CA GLY A 21 -8.97 -3.68 26.11
C GLY A 21 -8.43 -3.26 24.75
N PHE A 22 -8.15 -4.25 23.91
CA PHE A 22 -7.91 -3.99 22.49
C PHE A 22 -9.23 -3.62 21.79
N ASP A 23 -9.14 -2.77 20.78
CA ASP A 23 -10.29 -2.42 19.95
C ASP A 23 -10.77 -3.67 19.20
N PRO A 24 -12.04 -4.08 19.33
CA PRO A 24 -12.56 -5.25 18.63
C PRO A 24 -12.39 -5.17 17.10
N GLU A 25 -12.52 -3.98 16.50
CA GLU A 25 -12.40 -3.82 15.04
C GLU A 25 -10.96 -4.02 14.58
N GLU A 26 -9.97 -3.48 15.31
CA GLU A 26 -8.54 -3.64 15.01
C GLU A 26 -8.09 -5.11 15.20
N VAL A 27 -8.65 -5.79 16.19
CA VAL A 27 -8.37 -7.21 16.42
C VAL A 27 -8.94 -8.06 15.29
N ASP A 28 -10.16 -7.78 14.83
CA ASP A 28 -10.78 -8.51 13.72
C ASP A 28 -9.99 -8.32 12.41
N ASP A 29 -9.59 -7.10 12.07
CA ASP A 29 -8.78 -6.79 10.88
C ASP A 29 -7.42 -7.54 10.91
N TYR A 30 -6.75 -7.58 12.07
CA TYR A 30 -5.47 -8.27 12.23
C TYR A 30 -5.61 -9.80 12.15
N LEU A 31 -6.72 -10.35 12.65
CA LEU A 31 -6.99 -11.78 12.57
C LEU A 31 -7.31 -12.23 11.13
N ASP A 32 -7.98 -11.40 10.34
CA ASP A 32 -8.20 -11.65 8.91
C ASP A 32 -6.87 -11.73 8.14
N GLU A 33 -5.94 -10.81 8.42
CA GLU A 33 -4.59 -10.84 7.84
C GLU A 33 -3.84 -12.13 8.21
N ILE A 34 -3.86 -12.52 9.48
CA ILE A 34 -3.22 -13.77 9.95
C ILE A 34 -3.81 -15.00 9.25
N VAL A 35 -5.14 -15.06 9.06
CA VAL A 35 -5.80 -16.22 8.42
C VAL A 35 -5.38 -16.33 6.96
N VAL A 36 -5.27 -15.22 6.24
CA VAL A 36 -4.78 -15.20 4.85
C VAL A 36 -3.34 -15.69 4.77
N GLU A 37 -2.45 -15.20 5.64
CA GLU A 37 -1.04 -15.61 5.66
C GLU A 37 -0.86 -17.07 6.08
N TRP A 38 -1.65 -17.56 7.05
CA TRP A 38 -1.63 -18.95 7.47
C TRP A 38 -2.09 -19.90 6.37
N ARG A 39 -3.15 -19.56 5.62
CA ARG A 39 -3.60 -20.35 4.48
C ARG A 39 -2.53 -20.41 3.39
N LYS A 40 -1.94 -19.26 3.06
CA LYS A 40 -0.82 -19.17 2.11
C LYS A 40 0.37 -20.03 2.55
N THR A 41 0.76 -19.94 3.83
CA THR A 41 1.87 -20.74 4.39
C THR A 41 1.57 -22.23 4.34
N LEU A 42 0.32 -22.64 4.55
CA LEU A 42 -0.09 -24.04 4.48
C LEU A 42 -0.05 -24.57 3.03
N GLU A 43 -0.52 -23.78 2.06
CA GLU A 43 -0.41 -24.08 0.63
C GLU A 43 1.06 -24.20 0.21
N GLU A 44 1.91 -23.23 0.59
CA GLU A 44 3.35 -23.28 0.33
C GLU A 44 4.00 -24.51 0.97
N ASN A 45 3.60 -24.89 2.19
CA ASN A 45 4.10 -26.09 2.86
C ASN A 45 3.68 -27.37 2.13
N ASN A 46 2.44 -27.41 1.64
CA ASN A 46 1.92 -28.53 0.87
C ASN A 46 2.64 -28.64 -0.49
N ASP A 47 2.87 -27.52 -1.18
CA ASP A 47 3.63 -27.47 -2.43
C ASP A 47 5.07 -27.89 -2.23
N LEU A 48 5.72 -27.44 -1.16
CA LEU A 48 7.09 -27.84 -0.82
C LEU A 48 7.16 -29.33 -0.48
N LYS A 49 6.20 -29.85 0.27
CA LYS A 49 6.08 -31.29 0.54
C LYS A 49 5.82 -32.09 -0.74
N ALA A 50 4.99 -31.59 -1.65
CA ALA A 50 4.74 -32.25 -2.94
C ALA A 50 5.99 -32.24 -3.83
N LYS A 51 6.74 -31.13 -3.85
CA LYS A 51 8.03 -31.04 -4.55
C LYS A 51 9.06 -31.99 -3.94
N LEU A 52 9.19 -32.01 -2.61
CA LEU A 52 10.07 -32.95 -1.91
C LEU A 52 9.66 -34.40 -2.19
N ALA A 53 8.37 -34.74 -2.12
CA ALA A 53 7.88 -36.07 -2.47
C ALA A 53 8.16 -36.43 -3.94
N ALA A 54 8.09 -35.48 -4.87
CA ALA A 54 8.45 -35.68 -6.28
C ALA A 54 9.96 -35.90 -6.49
N PHE A 55 10.79 -35.19 -5.72
CA PHE A 55 12.25 -35.40 -5.72
C PHE A 55 12.65 -36.71 -5.01
N GLU A 56 12.01 -37.06 -3.89
CA GLU A 56 12.24 -38.29 -3.12
C GLU A 56 11.68 -39.53 -3.81
N SER A 57 10.57 -39.41 -4.56
CA SER A 57 10.03 -40.50 -5.39
C SER A 57 10.78 -40.70 -6.71
N GLY A 58 11.86 -39.95 -6.96
CA GLY A 58 12.77 -40.21 -8.06
C GLY A 58 12.25 -39.81 -9.43
N ALA A 59 11.49 -38.71 -9.54
CA ALA A 59 11.15 -38.12 -10.83
C ALA A 59 12.32 -37.33 -11.46
N ALA A 60 13.51 -37.95 -11.46
CA ALA A 60 14.51 -37.78 -12.49
C ALA A 60 14.38 -38.97 -13.48
N ALA A 61 13.18 -39.17 -14.02
CA ALA A 61 12.94 -40.02 -15.18
C ALA A 61 11.59 -39.65 -15.81
N ALA A 62 11.62 -38.76 -16.79
CA ALA A 62 10.59 -38.74 -17.82
C ALA A 62 10.55 -40.12 -18.51
N PRO A 63 9.40 -40.60 -18.99
CA PRO A 63 9.25 -41.94 -19.52
C PRO A 63 9.93 -42.01 -20.89
N ALA A 64 11.11 -42.61 -20.97
CA ALA A 64 11.67 -43.06 -22.23
C ALA A 64 10.99 -44.39 -22.64
N PRO A 65 10.52 -44.53 -23.90
CA PRO A 65 9.86 -45.74 -24.37
C PRO A 65 10.84 -46.91 -24.38
N ALA A 66 10.34 -48.09 -23.99
CA ALA A 66 11.07 -49.34 -24.03
C ALA A 66 11.51 -49.69 -25.46
N ALA A 67 12.81 -49.94 -25.64
CA ALA A 67 13.40 -50.60 -26.80
C ALA A 67 14.29 -51.77 -26.29
N PRO A 68 14.39 -52.89 -27.04
CA PRO A 68 14.70 -54.20 -26.51
C PRO A 68 16.20 -54.46 -26.33
N ALA A 69 16.50 -55.44 -25.49
CA ALA A 69 17.84 -55.95 -25.21
C ALA A 69 18.57 -56.47 -26.45
N ALA A 70 19.86 -56.10 -26.57
CA ALA A 70 20.87 -56.74 -27.41
C ALA A 70 22.27 -56.56 -26.78
N PRO A 71 23.24 -57.45 -27.07
CA PRO A 71 24.25 -57.92 -26.13
C PRO A 71 25.56 -57.11 -26.14
N ALA A 72 26.32 -57.21 -25.05
CA ALA A 72 27.73 -56.81 -24.98
C ALA A 72 28.66 -57.97 -25.41
N PRO A 73 29.98 -57.79 -25.60
CA PRO A 73 30.80 -56.57 -25.69
C PRO A 73 31.74 -56.56 -26.93
N VAL A 74 32.10 -55.39 -27.48
CA VAL A 74 33.27 -55.27 -28.37
C VAL A 74 34.12 -54.02 -28.06
N ASP A 75 35.41 -54.29 -27.87
CA ASP A 75 36.60 -53.46 -28.00
C ASP A 75 36.74 -52.15 -27.20
N ALA A 76 37.35 -52.31 -26.02
CA ALA A 76 38.13 -51.29 -25.35
C ALA A 76 39.53 -51.14 -25.97
N ALA A 77 39.62 -50.55 -27.16
CA ALA A 77 40.93 -50.22 -27.77
C ALA A 77 40.86 -49.06 -28.80
N SER A 78 40.22 -47.93 -28.46
CA SER A 78 40.43 -46.62 -29.16
C SER A 78 39.85 -45.38 -28.42
N ALA A 79 39.58 -45.45 -27.11
CA ALA A 79 38.69 -44.50 -26.42
C ALA A 79 39.36 -43.22 -25.83
N THR A 80 40.66 -43.01 -25.97
CA THR A 80 41.35 -41.87 -25.32
C THR A 80 41.26 -40.56 -26.12
N GLY A 81 41.07 -40.61 -27.44
CA GLY A 81 40.86 -39.40 -28.27
C GLY A 81 39.41 -38.90 -28.29
N THR A 82 38.44 -39.81 -28.28
CA THR A 82 37.00 -39.48 -28.34
C THR A 82 36.47 -38.93 -27.02
N SER A 83 37.00 -39.39 -25.88
CA SER A 83 36.62 -38.88 -24.55
C SER A 83 37.07 -37.45 -24.30
N ALA A 84 38.26 -37.07 -24.77
CA ALA A 84 38.75 -35.70 -24.72
C ALA A 84 37.87 -34.73 -25.54
N GLY A 85 37.46 -35.14 -26.76
CA GLY A 85 36.54 -34.35 -27.60
C GLY A 85 35.13 -34.22 -27.01
N ILE A 86 34.64 -35.24 -26.30
CA ILE A 86 33.34 -35.18 -25.60
C ILE A 86 33.40 -34.20 -24.42
N ILE A 87 34.51 -34.16 -23.67
CA ILE A 87 34.69 -33.21 -22.57
C ILE A 87 34.77 -31.77 -23.08
N GLU A 88 35.48 -31.53 -24.18
CA GLU A 88 35.57 -30.20 -24.78
C GLU A 88 34.21 -29.71 -25.32
N LEU A 89 33.42 -30.61 -25.92
CA LEU A 89 32.04 -30.31 -26.32
C LEU A 89 31.15 -30.02 -25.10
N ALA A 90 31.28 -30.79 -24.03
CA ALA A 90 30.52 -30.58 -22.79
C ALA A 90 30.88 -29.24 -22.13
N GLN A 91 32.17 -28.84 -22.12
CA GLN A 91 32.61 -27.53 -21.63
C GLN A 91 32.03 -26.40 -22.47
N ARG A 92 32.09 -26.49 -23.81
CA ARG A 92 31.48 -25.48 -24.68
C ARG A 92 29.98 -25.33 -24.47
N LEU A 93 29.26 -26.45 -24.38
CA LEU A 93 27.82 -26.43 -24.12
C LEU A 93 27.51 -25.82 -22.74
N HIS A 94 28.35 -26.09 -21.74
CA HIS A 94 28.21 -25.52 -20.42
C HIS A 94 28.43 -24.01 -20.42
N ASP A 95 29.49 -23.54 -21.08
CA ASP A 95 29.80 -22.12 -21.22
C ASP A 95 28.69 -21.39 -21.99
N GLU A 96 28.12 -22.02 -23.01
CA GLU A 96 26.96 -21.51 -23.75
C GLU A 96 25.72 -21.39 -22.86
N HIS A 97 25.40 -22.43 -22.08
CA HIS A 97 24.28 -22.37 -21.13
C HIS A 97 24.49 -21.33 -20.01
N ILE A 98 25.73 -21.13 -19.55
CA ILE A 98 26.05 -20.06 -18.60
C ILE A 98 25.78 -18.71 -19.27
N ALA A 99 26.32 -18.47 -20.46
CA ALA A 99 26.14 -17.22 -21.19
C ALA A 99 24.65 -16.93 -21.47
N GLU A 100 23.87 -17.93 -21.87
CA GLU A 100 22.42 -17.82 -22.03
C GLU A 100 21.70 -17.50 -20.71
N GLY A 101 22.11 -18.13 -19.61
CA GLY A 101 21.57 -17.87 -18.28
C GLY A 101 21.86 -16.47 -17.81
N GLU A 102 23.08 -15.98 -18.03
CA GLU A 102 23.49 -14.63 -17.70
C GLU A 102 22.77 -13.58 -18.55
N ALA A 103 22.59 -13.83 -19.85
CA ALA A 103 21.84 -12.96 -20.75
C ALA A 103 20.38 -12.86 -20.31
N LYS A 104 19.71 -13.99 -20.01
CA LYS A 104 18.34 -14.01 -19.49
C LYS A 104 18.24 -13.28 -18.15
N ARG A 105 19.19 -13.49 -17.23
CA ARG A 105 19.25 -12.77 -15.96
C ARG A 105 19.35 -11.26 -16.17
N GLN A 106 20.26 -10.81 -17.05
CA GLN A 106 20.43 -9.39 -17.34
C GLN A 106 19.17 -8.79 -17.98
N GLN A 107 18.51 -9.52 -18.88
CA GLN A 107 17.23 -9.10 -19.47
C GLN A 107 16.16 -8.92 -18.38
N LEU A 108 15.97 -9.91 -17.52
CA LEU A 108 15.00 -9.84 -16.42
C LEU A 108 15.30 -8.69 -15.45
N ILE A 109 16.58 -8.45 -15.13
CA ILE A 109 16.98 -7.33 -14.28
C ILE A 109 16.62 -6.00 -14.96
N SER A 110 16.96 -5.84 -16.24
CA SER A 110 16.69 -4.60 -16.97
C SER A 110 15.18 -4.33 -17.12
N GLU A 111 14.38 -5.38 -17.34
CA GLU A 111 12.92 -5.28 -17.41
C GLU A 111 12.32 -4.93 -16.05
N ALA A 112 12.78 -5.57 -14.97
CA ALA A 112 12.35 -5.24 -13.62
C ALA A 112 12.72 -3.81 -13.23
N GLU A 113 13.93 -3.34 -13.57
CA GLU A 113 14.34 -1.95 -13.33
C GLU A 113 13.50 -0.96 -14.14
N ALA A 114 13.16 -1.27 -15.39
CA ALA A 114 12.27 -0.46 -16.21
C ALA A 114 10.86 -0.39 -15.61
N GLU A 115 10.32 -1.50 -15.12
CA GLU A 115 9.01 -1.53 -14.46
C GLU A 115 9.02 -0.78 -13.12
N VAL A 116 10.06 -0.94 -12.30
CA VAL A 116 10.21 -0.20 -11.04
C VAL A 116 10.29 1.31 -11.29
N THR A 117 11.06 1.74 -12.29
CA THR A 117 11.14 3.16 -12.65
C THR A 117 9.81 3.69 -13.20
N ARG A 118 9.08 2.90 -13.98
CA ARG A 118 7.73 3.24 -14.45
C ARG A 118 6.75 3.42 -13.28
N ILE A 119 6.64 2.41 -12.41
CA ILE A 119 5.75 2.45 -11.25
C ILE A 119 6.13 3.63 -10.33
N ARG A 120 7.42 3.85 -10.10
CA ARG A 120 7.88 4.96 -9.25
C ARG A 120 7.52 6.32 -9.84
N THR A 121 7.70 6.51 -11.14
CA THR A 121 7.37 7.78 -11.81
C THR A 121 5.88 8.03 -11.84
N GLU A 122 5.06 7.00 -12.11
CA GLU A 122 3.59 7.07 -12.03
C GLU A 122 3.12 7.38 -10.60
N ALA A 123 3.66 6.71 -9.58
CA ALA A 123 3.33 6.95 -8.19
C ALA A 123 3.72 8.38 -7.74
N GLN A 124 4.91 8.84 -8.14
CA GLN A 124 5.34 10.22 -7.89
C GLN A 124 4.46 11.25 -8.61
N ALA A 125 4.00 10.95 -9.82
CA ALA A 125 3.08 11.82 -10.55
C ALA A 125 1.72 11.93 -9.83
N LYS A 126 1.13 10.79 -9.43
CA LYS A 126 -0.11 10.77 -8.64
C LYS A 126 0.03 11.51 -7.31
N GLN A 127 1.15 11.31 -6.61
CA GLN A 127 1.43 12.03 -5.37
C GLN A 127 1.48 13.55 -5.60
N ARG A 128 2.14 14.00 -6.66
CA ARG A 128 2.22 15.44 -7.02
C ARG A 128 0.85 16.00 -7.39
N GLU A 129 0.02 15.23 -8.08
CA GLU A 129 -1.34 15.65 -8.43
C GLU A 129 -2.24 15.80 -7.20
N GLU A 130 -2.24 14.80 -6.31
CA GLU A 130 -3.03 14.84 -5.08
C GLU A 130 -2.54 15.93 -4.13
N SER A 131 -1.23 16.10 -3.97
CA SER A 131 -0.70 17.23 -3.17
C SER A 131 -1.09 18.58 -3.76
N ALA A 132 -0.99 18.77 -5.09
CA ALA A 132 -1.42 20.00 -5.74
C ALA A 132 -2.94 20.23 -5.63
N ARG A 133 -3.74 19.16 -5.57
CA ARG A 133 -5.18 19.25 -5.29
C ARG A 133 -5.44 19.68 -3.85
N LEU A 134 -4.83 19.02 -2.88
CA LEU A 134 -4.97 19.34 -1.45
C LEU A 134 -4.50 20.77 -1.14
N GLU A 135 -3.41 21.23 -1.76
CA GLU A 135 -2.94 22.61 -1.61
C GLU A 135 -3.95 23.63 -2.16
N ARG A 136 -4.60 23.35 -3.30
CA ARG A 136 -5.66 24.21 -3.84
C ARG A 136 -6.89 24.26 -2.92
N GLU A 137 -7.30 23.11 -2.39
CA GLU A 137 -8.42 23.02 -1.45
C GLU A 137 -8.09 23.78 -0.15
N ARG A 138 -6.89 23.57 0.41
CA ARG A 138 -6.40 24.30 1.58
C ARG A 138 -6.42 25.81 1.35
N ASN A 139 -5.84 26.30 0.25
CA ASN A 139 -5.80 27.72 -0.05
C ASN A 139 -7.21 28.32 -0.20
N THR A 140 -8.14 27.57 -0.80
CA THR A 140 -9.55 27.99 -0.94
C THR A 140 -10.23 28.09 0.43
N LEU A 141 -10.03 27.09 1.30
CA LEU A 141 -10.56 27.10 2.66
C LEU A 141 -9.95 28.23 3.49
N GLU A 142 -8.65 28.47 3.38
CA GLU A 142 -7.97 29.58 4.08
C GLU A 142 -8.48 30.96 3.65
N ALA A 143 -8.71 31.14 2.34
CA ALA A 143 -9.33 32.36 1.82
C ALA A 143 -10.74 32.54 2.39
N ARG A 144 -11.55 31.47 2.41
CA ARG A 144 -12.91 31.51 2.95
C ARG A 144 -12.94 31.79 4.45
N ILE A 145 -12.01 31.22 5.22
CA ILE A 145 -11.88 31.51 6.65
C ILE A 145 -11.54 32.98 6.88
N THR A 146 -10.65 33.55 6.05
CA THR A 146 -10.28 34.97 6.15
C THR A 146 -11.46 35.87 5.84
N GLU A 147 -12.18 35.59 4.74
CA GLU A 147 -13.40 36.30 4.35
C GLU A 147 -14.46 36.25 5.47
N LEU A 148 -14.70 35.09 6.08
CA LEU A 148 -15.65 34.95 7.18
C LEU A 148 -15.24 35.74 8.43
N ARG A 149 -13.94 35.80 8.75
CA ARG A 149 -13.42 36.57 9.88
C ARG A 149 -13.56 38.07 9.64
N GLU A 150 -13.30 38.53 8.43
CA GLU A 150 -13.52 39.93 8.04
C GLU A 150 -15.01 40.27 8.08
N PHE A 151 -15.86 39.42 7.52
CA PHE A 151 -17.31 39.56 7.59
C PHE A 151 -17.82 39.63 9.04
N GLU A 152 -17.35 38.75 9.93
CA GLU A 152 -17.73 38.78 11.35
C GLU A 152 -17.30 40.11 12.00
N ARG A 153 -16.06 40.54 11.76
CA ARG A 153 -15.54 41.81 12.30
C ARG A 153 -16.38 43.00 11.83
N ASP A 154 -16.66 43.07 10.54
CA ASP A 154 -17.44 44.14 9.95
C ASP A 154 -18.90 44.12 10.41
N TYR A 155 -19.50 42.93 10.52
CA TYR A 155 -20.86 42.76 11.02
C TYR A 155 -20.98 43.22 12.48
N ARG A 156 -20.04 42.83 13.34
CA ARG A 156 -19.98 43.28 14.73
C ARG A 156 -19.77 44.79 14.82
N GLY A 157 -18.93 45.37 13.96
CA GLY A 157 -18.74 46.81 13.84
C GLY A 157 -20.03 47.55 13.46
N LYS A 158 -20.74 47.07 12.42
CA LYS A 158 -22.03 47.62 11.97
C LYS A 158 -23.09 47.54 13.07
N LEU A 159 -23.19 46.40 13.75
CA LEU A 159 -24.14 46.20 14.84
C LEU A 159 -23.86 47.17 16.00
N ARG A 160 -22.59 47.35 16.36
CA ARG A 160 -22.18 48.32 17.39
C ARG A 160 -22.55 49.75 16.99
N ALA A 161 -22.20 50.16 15.77
CA ALA A 161 -22.50 51.50 15.27
C ALA A 161 -24.01 51.78 15.21
N MET A 162 -24.81 50.78 14.82
CA MET A 162 -26.27 50.87 14.82
C MET A 162 -26.81 51.09 16.24
N ILE A 163 -26.36 50.30 17.22
CA ILE A 163 -26.80 50.41 18.62
C ILE A 163 -26.36 51.76 19.21
N GLU A 164 -25.12 52.20 18.97
CA GLU A 164 -24.62 53.50 19.43
C GLU A 164 -25.39 54.67 18.79
N GLY A 165 -25.77 54.56 17.52
CA GLY A 165 -26.64 55.52 16.84
C GLY A 165 -28.02 55.60 17.47
N GLN A 166 -28.67 54.45 17.67
CA GLN A 166 -29.97 54.37 18.35
C GLN A 166 -29.93 54.97 19.76
N LEU A 167 -28.86 54.72 20.52
CA LEU A 167 -28.68 55.30 21.85
C LEU A 167 -28.56 56.83 21.79
N ARG A 168 -27.76 57.35 20.83
CA ARG A 168 -27.59 58.79 20.65
C ARG A 168 -28.90 59.49 20.26
N ASP A 169 -29.70 58.87 19.40
CA ASP A 169 -31.00 59.41 18.99
C ASP A 169 -31.98 59.45 20.19
N LEU A 170 -31.94 58.44 21.06
CA LEU A 170 -32.71 58.41 22.30
C LEU A 170 -32.25 59.50 23.30
N ASP A 171 -30.94 59.70 23.44
CA ASP A 171 -30.37 60.76 24.27
C ASP A 171 -30.73 62.16 23.74
N GLN A 172 -30.71 62.38 22.42
CA GLN A 172 -31.16 63.63 21.80
C GLN A 172 -32.65 63.88 22.00
N LYS A 173 -33.47 62.84 21.86
CA LYS A 173 -34.91 62.94 22.10
C LYS A 173 -35.21 63.29 23.57
N SER A 174 -34.56 62.62 24.52
CA SER A 174 -34.74 62.92 25.94
C SER A 174 -34.23 64.31 26.34
N SER A 175 -33.14 64.80 25.73
CA SER A 175 -32.63 66.15 25.99
C SER A 175 -33.48 67.26 25.35
N THR A 176 -34.10 67.02 24.20
CA THR A 176 -35.09 67.94 23.59
C THR A 176 -36.35 68.04 24.43
N ASP A 177 -36.81 66.92 25.02
CA ASP A 177 -37.94 66.92 25.97
C ASP A 177 -37.56 67.62 27.30
N SER A 178 -36.27 67.71 27.63
CA SER A 178 -35.76 68.26 28.89
C SER A 178 -35.30 69.73 28.81
N THR A 179 -35.25 70.36 27.62
CA THR A 179 -35.00 71.81 27.54
C THR A 179 -36.15 72.58 28.19
N PRO A 180 -35.93 73.28 29.32
CA PRO A 180 -36.99 74.04 29.96
C PRO A 180 -37.33 75.24 29.08
N VAL A 181 -38.63 75.45 28.86
CA VAL A 181 -39.19 76.68 28.26
C VAL A 181 -38.75 77.88 29.11
N SER A 182 -37.58 78.43 28.81
CA SER A 182 -37.10 79.64 29.47
C SER A 182 -37.84 80.82 28.88
N ALA A 183 -38.87 81.24 29.63
CA ALA A 183 -39.27 82.62 29.84
C ALA A 183 -39.07 83.55 28.63
N ILE A 184 -40.02 83.52 27.70
CA ILE A 184 -40.32 84.65 26.82
C ILE A 184 -40.80 85.79 27.71
N GLY A 185 -40.10 86.91 27.64
CA GLY A 185 -40.35 88.09 28.44
C GLY A 185 -41.72 88.71 28.18
N LEU A 186 -42.28 89.26 29.27
CA LEU A 186 -43.08 90.48 29.33
C LEU A 186 -43.18 90.90 30.82
#